data_AF-A0A5K7Z8F8-F1
#
_entry.id   AF-A0A5K7Z8F8-F1
#
_cell.length_a   1.000
_cell.length_b   1.000
_cell.length_c   1.000
_cell.angle_alpha   90.00
_cell.angle_beta   90.00
_cell.angle_gamma   90.00
#
_symmetry.space_group_name_H-M   'P 1'
#
loop_
_entity.id
_entity.type
_entity.pdbx_description
1 polymer ?
#
loop_
_entity_poly.entity_id
_entity_poly.type
_entity_poly.pdbx_seq_one_letter_code
_entity_poly.pdbx_strand_id
1 'polypeptide(L)'
;MLPFIQMMRSEETRELLQRPNEFMLLALIAYRAKRTNGFSAHNLEIGEALIGDHKSCGLTRQKYRSALNNLRAWQFITTKTTNKGTIAKIINSNVFNVNCEIVNHQDNQKISIEQPLNNHQTTTNNNDKKEKKGKNERDTLSSISRCPYQKITQIFSDLLPELPTPNLDNNLKKQIRSRWKEHPDLEWWRWYFAGVSGCDFLMGRKSDWHATLHWLTGPQNMSKVLNGQYLNRKPMDANQAAGQEFVREVRNG
;
A
#
# COMPACT_ATOMS: atom_id res chain seq x y z
N MET A 1 -5.58 19.25 -19.61
CA MET A 1 -6.64 18.34 -19.12
C MET A 1 -6.88 18.68 -17.66
N LEU A 2 -8.14 18.82 -17.23
CA LEU A 2 -8.42 19.08 -15.81
C LEU A 2 -8.03 17.85 -14.98
N PRO A 3 -7.46 18.04 -13.79
CA PRO A 3 -7.06 16.93 -12.94
C PRO A 3 -8.31 16.24 -12.38
N PHE A 4 -8.38 14.91 -12.46
CA PHE A 4 -9.54 14.10 -12.01
C PHE A 4 -9.15 13.09 -10.93
N ILE A 5 -10.11 12.74 -10.07
CA ILE A 5 -9.98 11.69 -9.05
C ILE A 5 -10.77 10.49 -9.57
N GLN A 6 -10.17 9.30 -9.54
CA GLN A 6 -10.88 8.08 -9.92
C GLN A 6 -11.56 7.49 -8.68
N MET A 7 -12.87 7.31 -8.74
CA MET A 7 -13.60 6.50 -7.77
C MET A 7 -13.70 5.07 -8.29
N MET A 8 -13.24 4.12 -7.49
CA MET A 8 -13.19 2.70 -7.87
C MET A 8 -14.54 2.03 -7.61
N ARG A 9 -14.93 1.05 -8.43
CA ARG A 9 -16.14 0.24 -8.20
C ARG A 9 -15.79 -1.03 -7.42
N SER A 10 -15.23 -0.86 -6.22
CA SER A 10 -14.79 -1.94 -5.33
C SER A 10 -15.85 -2.29 -4.28
N GLU A 11 -15.64 -3.40 -3.56
CA GLU A 11 -16.53 -3.79 -2.45
C GLU A 11 -16.39 -2.78 -1.29
N GLU A 12 -15.17 -2.30 -1.03
CA GLU A 12 -14.91 -1.23 -0.07
C GLU A 12 -15.68 0.03 -0.41
N THR A 13 -15.78 0.40 -1.70
CA THR A 13 -16.59 1.54 -2.12
C THR A 13 -18.07 1.31 -1.83
N ARG A 14 -18.58 0.10 -2.07
CA ARG A 14 -19.98 -0.24 -1.77
C ARG A 14 -20.29 -0.20 -0.28
N GLU A 15 -19.40 -0.73 0.55
CA GLU A 15 -19.55 -0.66 2.01
C GLU A 15 -19.46 0.78 2.51
N LEU A 16 -18.52 1.57 1.98
CA LEU A 16 -18.36 2.96 2.38
C LEU A 16 -19.53 3.83 1.95
N LEU A 17 -20.17 3.55 0.80
CA LEU A 17 -21.39 4.24 0.35
C LEU A 17 -22.57 4.05 1.31
N GLN A 18 -22.60 2.96 2.09
CA GLN A 18 -23.59 2.76 3.16
C GLN A 18 -23.28 3.60 4.41
N ARG A 19 -22.10 4.23 4.46
CA ARG A 19 -21.57 5.02 5.58
C ARG A 19 -21.27 6.46 5.12
N PRO A 20 -22.31 7.31 5.00
CA PRO A 20 -22.20 8.58 4.27
C PRO A 20 -21.20 9.56 4.88
N ASN A 21 -21.02 9.56 6.20
CA ASN A 21 -20.07 10.47 6.86
C ASN A 21 -18.63 10.11 6.53
N GLU A 22 -18.30 8.82 6.57
CA GLU A 22 -16.99 8.26 6.25
C GLU A 22 -16.68 8.43 4.77
N PHE A 23 -17.63 8.10 3.89
CA PHE A 23 -17.46 8.31 2.45
C PHE A 23 -17.22 9.78 2.12
N MET A 24 -18.04 10.69 2.65
CA MET A 24 -17.91 12.12 2.39
C MET A 24 -16.59 12.69 2.92
N LEU A 25 -16.15 12.25 4.11
CA LEU A 25 -14.87 12.66 4.67
C LEU A 25 -13.69 12.13 3.82
N LEU A 26 -13.75 10.89 3.37
CA LEU A 26 -12.72 10.31 2.49
C LEU A 26 -12.68 11.01 1.12
N ALA A 27 -13.85 11.30 0.54
CA ALA A 27 -13.96 12.06 -0.71
C ALA A 27 -13.39 13.48 -0.58
N LEU A 28 -13.64 14.15 0.56
CA LEU A 28 -13.06 15.46 0.86
C LEU A 28 -11.54 15.40 0.97
N ILE A 29 -11.00 14.37 1.65
CA ILE A 29 -9.56 14.15 1.75
C ILE A 29 -8.96 13.94 0.35
N ALA A 30 -9.59 13.10 -0.49
CA ALA A 30 -9.16 12.86 -1.87
C ALA A 30 -9.19 14.16 -2.70
N TYR A 31 -10.23 14.97 -2.54
CA TYR A 31 -10.38 16.25 -3.22
C TYR A 31 -9.31 17.27 -2.82
N ARG A 32 -8.94 17.31 -1.54
CA ARG A 32 -7.97 18.27 -0.98
C ARG A 32 -6.52 17.80 -1.05
N ALA A 33 -6.30 16.52 -1.33
CA ALA A 33 -4.98 15.95 -1.37
C ALA A 33 -4.13 16.66 -2.43
N LYS A 34 -2.94 17.12 -2.03
CA LYS A 34 -2.00 17.80 -2.93
C LYS A 34 -1.58 16.84 -4.05
N ARG A 35 -1.73 17.25 -5.31
CA ARG A 35 -1.52 16.35 -6.47
C ARG A 35 -0.18 16.53 -7.16
N THR A 36 0.39 17.73 -7.12
CA THR A 36 1.61 18.11 -7.82
C THR A 36 2.61 18.72 -6.85
N ASN A 37 3.89 18.79 -7.22
CA ASN A 37 4.95 19.37 -6.38
C ASN A 37 4.91 20.93 -6.29
N GLY A 38 3.77 21.55 -6.60
CA GLY A 38 3.60 23.00 -6.55
C GLY A 38 3.68 23.58 -5.13
N PHE A 39 3.73 24.92 -5.08
CA PHE A 39 3.67 25.67 -3.82
C PHE A 39 2.44 25.27 -3.01
N SER A 40 2.64 24.97 -1.73
CA SER A 40 1.56 24.73 -0.77
C SER A 40 1.76 25.66 0.40
N ALA A 41 0.77 26.54 0.66
CA ALA A 41 0.78 27.44 1.82
C ALA A 41 0.87 26.71 3.18
N HIS A 42 0.63 25.40 3.17
CA HIS A 42 0.62 24.54 4.35
C HIS A 42 1.73 23.47 4.32
N ASN A 43 2.71 23.59 3.42
CA ASN A 43 3.81 22.63 3.26
C ASN A 43 3.33 21.16 3.17
N LEU A 44 2.19 20.93 2.52
CA LEU A 44 1.67 19.58 2.31
C LEU A 44 2.58 18.81 1.36
N GLU A 45 2.81 17.54 1.65
CA GLU A 45 3.40 16.59 0.71
C GLU A 45 2.36 16.12 -0.33
N ILE A 46 2.83 15.56 -1.44
CA ILE A 46 1.94 14.95 -2.43
C ILE A 46 1.12 13.82 -1.76
N GLY A 47 -0.20 13.85 -1.96
CA GLY A 47 -1.17 12.95 -1.34
C GLY A 47 -1.68 13.40 0.03
N GLU A 48 -1.17 14.50 0.59
CA GLU A 48 -1.63 15.02 1.87
C GLU A 48 -2.71 16.10 1.72
N ALA A 49 -3.67 16.09 2.64
CA ALA A 49 -4.76 17.04 2.72
C ALA A 49 -4.84 17.66 4.12
N LEU A 50 -4.97 18.98 4.21
CA LEU A 50 -5.32 19.64 5.47
C LEU A 50 -6.83 19.47 5.74
N ILE A 51 -7.14 18.98 6.94
CA ILE A 51 -8.49 18.73 7.44
C ILE A 51 -8.66 19.30 8.85
N GLY A 52 -9.91 19.35 9.32
CA GLY A 52 -10.27 19.75 10.69
C GLY A 52 -11.42 20.75 10.74
N ASP A 53 -11.78 21.31 9.59
CA ASP A 53 -12.93 22.16 9.35
C ASP A 53 -14.21 21.34 9.18
N HIS A 54 -14.64 20.64 10.23
CA HIS A 54 -15.86 19.81 10.20
C HIS A 54 -17.12 20.54 9.68
N LYS A 55 -17.17 21.87 9.78
CA LYS A 55 -18.27 22.69 9.24
C LYS A 55 -18.30 22.69 7.71
N SER A 56 -17.15 22.65 7.03
CA SER A 56 -17.08 22.70 5.57
C SER A 56 -17.63 21.43 4.91
N CYS A 57 -17.63 20.31 5.63
CA CYS A 57 -18.22 19.04 5.19
C CYS A 57 -19.63 18.82 5.74
N GLY A 58 -20.26 19.82 6.35
CA GLY A 58 -21.62 19.70 6.88
C GLY A 58 -21.77 18.70 8.03
N LEU A 59 -20.66 18.28 8.67
CA LEU A 59 -20.68 17.33 9.77
C LEU A 59 -20.67 18.04 11.13
N THR A 60 -21.41 17.47 12.07
CA THR A 60 -21.20 17.81 13.49
C THR A 60 -19.81 17.33 13.92
N ARG A 61 -19.24 17.98 14.92
CA ARG A 61 -17.90 17.62 15.43
C ARG A 61 -17.83 16.15 15.88
N GLN A 62 -18.90 15.61 16.45
CA GLN A 62 -18.97 14.22 16.88
C GLN A 62 -18.96 13.26 15.67
N LYS A 63 -19.82 13.49 14.67
CA LYS A 63 -19.86 12.67 13.45
C LYS A 63 -18.53 12.72 12.69
N TYR A 64 -17.92 13.90 12.62
CA TYR A 64 -16.59 14.08 12.01
C TYR A 64 -15.53 13.23 12.73
N ARG A 65 -15.46 13.29 14.06
CA ARG A 65 -14.48 12.52 14.84
C ARG A 65 -14.71 11.01 14.71
N SER A 66 -15.96 10.57 14.77
CA SER A 66 -16.30 9.15 14.54
C SER A 66 -15.90 8.69 13.15
N ALA A 67 -16.21 9.46 12.11
CA ALA A 67 -15.83 9.14 10.75
C ALA A 67 -14.30 9.09 10.58
N LEU A 68 -13.57 10.05 11.15
CA LEU A 68 -12.11 10.08 11.10
C LEU A 68 -11.49 8.87 11.81
N ASN A 69 -12.03 8.49 12.97
CA ASN A 69 -11.58 7.31 13.72
C ASN A 69 -11.87 6.01 12.95
N ASN A 70 -13.04 5.91 12.32
CA ASN A 70 -13.42 4.76 11.50
C ASN A 70 -12.52 4.63 10.27
N LEU A 71 -12.30 5.72 9.52
CA LEU A 71 -11.40 5.72 8.36
C LEU A 71 -9.95 5.38 8.74
N ARG A 72 -9.50 5.79 9.93
CA ARG A 72 -8.20 5.38 10.46
C ARG A 72 -8.20 3.91 10.86
N ALA A 73 -9.23 3.43 11.56
CA ALA A 73 -9.34 2.04 12.00
C ALA A 73 -9.38 1.08 10.80
N TRP A 74 -10.09 1.42 9.74
CA TRP A 74 -10.19 0.66 8.49
C TRP A 74 -9.02 0.93 7.53
N GLN A 75 -8.00 1.67 7.95
CA GLN A 75 -6.78 1.92 7.18
C GLN A 75 -7.01 2.58 5.81
N PHE A 76 -8.05 3.41 5.66
CA PHE A 76 -8.19 4.24 4.46
C PHE A 76 -7.24 5.44 4.46
N ILE A 77 -6.94 5.96 5.66
CA ILE A 77 -6.13 7.17 5.85
C ILE A 77 -5.15 7.03 7.02
N THR A 78 -4.06 7.79 6.96
CA THR A 78 -3.27 8.19 8.14
C THR A 78 -3.50 9.66 8.45
N THR A 79 -3.15 10.07 9.67
CA THR A 79 -3.27 11.47 10.08
C THR A 79 -2.12 11.90 10.98
N LYS A 80 -1.64 13.14 10.82
CA LYS A 80 -0.70 13.80 11.74
C LYS A 80 -1.27 15.13 12.20
N THR A 81 -1.15 15.43 13.49
CA THR A 81 -1.60 16.69 14.06
C THR A 81 -0.54 17.77 13.85
N THR A 82 -0.97 19.00 13.61
CA THR A 82 -0.11 20.16 13.45
C THR A 82 -0.70 21.36 14.19
N ASN A 83 0.11 22.40 14.36
CA ASN A 83 -0.32 23.66 14.97
C ASN A 83 -1.45 24.35 14.18
N LYS A 84 -1.69 23.95 12.92
CA LYS A 84 -2.67 24.55 12.01
C LYS A 84 -3.88 23.64 11.71
N GLY A 85 -3.92 22.43 12.28
CA GLY A 85 -4.99 21.46 12.02
C GLY A 85 -4.48 20.02 11.94
N THR A 86 -5.29 19.14 11.36
CA THR A 86 -4.91 17.74 11.14
C THR A 86 -4.58 17.56 9.66
N ILE A 87 -3.46 16.93 9.35
CA ILE A 87 -3.14 16.52 7.99
C ILE A 87 -3.54 15.06 7.84
N ALA A 88 -4.29 14.72 6.80
CA ALA A 88 -4.65 13.36 6.43
C ALA A 88 -3.99 12.94 5.12
N LYS A 89 -3.65 11.66 4.99
CA LYS A 89 -3.08 11.07 3.76
C LYS A 89 -3.82 9.79 3.44
N ILE A 90 -4.27 9.63 2.19
CA ILE A 90 -4.90 8.39 1.73
C ILE A 90 -3.79 7.35 1.55
N ILE A 91 -3.97 6.19 2.18
CA ILE A 91 -3.02 5.07 2.11
C ILE A 91 -3.61 3.84 1.41
N ASN A 92 -4.92 3.82 1.19
CA ASN A 92 -5.63 2.77 0.46
C ASN A 92 -6.37 3.37 -0.74
N SER A 93 -6.00 2.94 -1.94
CA SER A 93 -6.56 3.43 -3.21
C SER A 93 -7.77 2.62 -3.70
N ASN A 94 -8.32 1.70 -2.90
CA ASN A 94 -9.46 0.86 -3.27
C ASN A 94 -10.76 1.67 -3.40
N VAL A 95 -10.84 2.89 -2.88
CA VAL A 95 -12.02 3.78 -3.03
C VAL A 95 -11.72 4.96 -3.94
N PHE A 96 -10.65 5.73 -3.64
CA PHE A 96 -10.22 6.86 -4.46
C PHE A 96 -8.76 6.74 -4.87
N ASN A 97 -8.48 6.92 -6.16
CA ASN A 97 -7.15 7.18 -6.67
C ASN A 97 -7.01 8.67 -7.03
N VAL A 98 -6.12 9.35 -6.29
CA VAL A 98 -5.89 10.81 -6.39
C VAL A 98 -5.03 11.17 -7.61
N ASN A 99 -4.46 10.19 -8.34
CA ASN A 99 -3.64 10.42 -9.54
C ASN A 99 -2.58 11.49 -9.27
N CYS A 100 -1.77 11.25 -8.24
CA CYS A 100 -0.66 12.12 -7.86
C CYS A 100 0.44 12.05 -8.94
N GLU A 101 0.84 13.19 -9.49
CA GLU A 101 1.96 13.25 -10.43
C GLU A 101 3.26 12.98 -9.67
N ILE A 102 3.78 11.76 -9.80
CA ILE A 102 5.15 11.47 -9.40
C ILE A 102 6.02 12.23 -10.40
N VAL A 103 6.59 13.36 -9.97
CA VAL A 103 7.61 14.08 -10.76
C VAL A 103 8.84 13.19 -10.84
N ASN A 104 8.84 12.31 -11.84
CA ASN A 104 10.04 11.64 -12.30
C ASN A 104 10.92 12.75 -12.89
N HIS A 105 12.01 13.11 -12.20
CA HIS A 105 13.11 13.77 -12.87
C HIS A 105 13.60 12.83 -13.99
N GLN A 106 13.19 13.17 -15.22
CA GLN A 106 13.71 12.80 -16.53
C GLN A 106 14.20 11.35 -16.69
N ASP A 107 13.38 10.52 -17.34
CA ASP A 107 13.73 10.06 -18.69
C ASP A 107 12.51 9.44 -19.38
N ASN A 108 12.42 9.72 -20.68
CA ASN A 108 11.32 9.36 -21.58
C ASN A 108 10.99 7.86 -21.55
N GLN A 109 9.73 7.52 -21.30
CA GLN A 109 8.92 6.67 -22.18
C GLN A 109 7.46 6.65 -21.71
N LYS A 110 6.56 7.10 -22.60
CA LYS A 110 5.11 6.87 -22.55
C LYS A 110 4.84 5.39 -22.28
N ILE A 111 3.99 5.06 -21.31
CA ILE A 111 3.41 3.72 -21.20
C ILE A 111 1.94 3.83 -21.61
N SER A 112 1.70 3.53 -22.88
CA SER A 112 0.39 3.16 -23.40
C SER A 112 0.00 1.82 -22.78
N ILE A 113 -1.22 1.71 -22.27
CA ILE A 113 -1.76 0.45 -21.73
C ILE A 113 -2.45 -0.27 -22.90
N GLU A 114 -1.78 -1.24 -23.51
CA GLU A 114 -2.43 -2.25 -24.35
C GLU A 114 -1.93 -3.66 -24.01
N GLN A 115 -2.88 -4.60 -24.06
CA GLN A 115 -2.80 -6.02 -23.69
C GLN A 115 -2.13 -6.89 -24.79
N PRO A 116 -1.78 -8.17 -24.51
CA PRO A 116 -0.65 -8.87 -25.14
C PRO A 116 -1.04 -9.84 -26.27
N LEU A 117 -0.14 -10.07 -27.25
CA LEU A 117 0.65 -11.32 -27.45
C LEU A 117 1.38 -11.36 -28.83
N ASN A 118 2.61 -11.90 -28.82
CA ASN A 118 3.31 -12.70 -29.85
C ASN A 118 3.46 -12.21 -31.31
N ASN A 119 4.70 -11.98 -31.77
CA ASN A 119 5.61 -13.03 -32.30
C ASN A 119 6.90 -12.41 -32.86
N HIS A 120 8.02 -13.11 -32.62
CA HIS A 120 9.34 -13.10 -33.28
C HIS A 120 9.76 -11.94 -34.21
N GLN A 121 10.92 -11.33 -33.91
CA GLN A 121 12.14 -11.53 -34.72
C GLN A 121 13.41 -10.95 -34.09
N THR A 122 14.49 -11.70 -34.32
CA THR A 122 15.91 -11.53 -33.99
C THR A 122 16.53 -10.34 -34.72
N THR A 123 17.52 -9.64 -34.13
CA THR A 123 18.86 -9.38 -34.72
C THR A 123 19.74 -8.50 -33.80
N THR A 124 20.90 -9.08 -33.48
CA THR A 124 22.27 -8.54 -33.54
C THR A 124 22.51 -7.04 -33.30
N ASN A 125 23.27 -6.70 -32.26
CA ASN A 125 24.60 -6.09 -32.43
C ASN A 125 25.37 -5.96 -31.09
N ASN A 126 26.56 -6.55 -31.11
CA ASN A 126 27.62 -6.41 -30.11
C ASN A 126 28.23 -5.00 -30.17
N ASN A 127 28.71 -4.49 -29.03
CA ASN A 127 30.04 -3.87 -28.92
C ASN A 127 30.45 -3.61 -27.43
N ASP A 128 31.27 -4.54 -26.95
CA ASP A 128 32.58 -4.43 -26.27
C ASP A 128 32.95 -3.34 -25.22
N LYS A 129 33.46 -3.89 -24.08
CA LYS A 129 34.65 -3.55 -23.25
C LYS A 129 34.71 -2.24 -22.44
N LYS A 130 34.75 -2.33 -21.08
CA LYS A 130 35.93 -2.44 -20.14
C LYS A 130 36.74 -1.11 -20.08
N GLU A 131 37.23 -0.56 -18.96
CA GLU A 131 37.63 -1.07 -17.64
C GLU A 131 37.92 0.11 -16.63
N LYS A 132 37.66 -0.13 -15.32
CA LYS A 132 38.44 0.19 -14.08
C LYS A 132 38.83 1.61 -13.55
N LYS A 133 38.85 1.63 -12.19
CA LYS A 133 39.52 2.51 -11.16
C LYS A 133 38.84 3.86 -10.85
N GLY A 134 38.78 4.36 -9.61
CA GLY A 134 39.14 3.87 -8.27
C GLY A 134 38.87 4.97 -7.22
N LYS A 135 38.73 4.54 -5.95
CA LYS A 135 38.85 5.27 -4.67
C LYS A 135 37.89 6.43 -4.32
N ASN A 136 37.08 6.13 -3.30
CA ASN A 136 37.02 6.80 -1.98
C ASN A 136 37.03 8.32 -1.98
N GLU A 137 35.84 8.92 -1.87
CA GLU A 137 35.55 10.21 -1.17
C GLU A 137 34.07 10.65 -1.36
N ARG A 138 33.14 9.72 -1.61
CA ARG A 138 31.70 10.02 -1.86
C ARG A 138 30.73 9.35 -0.89
N ASP A 139 31.23 8.75 0.19
CA ASP A 139 30.42 7.85 1.05
C ASP A 139 29.71 8.51 2.23
N THR A 140 29.84 9.82 2.45
CA THR A 140 29.24 10.46 3.63
C THR A 140 28.16 11.50 3.35
N LEU A 141 27.90 11.89 2.09
CA LEU A 141 26.88 12.91 1.77
C LEU A 141 25.84 12.49 0.70
N SER A 142 25.98 11.31 0.08
CA SER A 142 25.05 10.77 -0.95
C SER A 142 23.99 9.80 -0.38
N SER A 143 23.95 9.59 0.93
CA SER A 143 23.20 8.50 1.59
C SER A 143 21.75 8.84 1.95
N ILE A 144 21.24 10.02 1.58
CA ILE A 144 19.91 10.52 2.03
C ILE A 144 18.77 10.27 1.01
N SER A 145 19.03 9.68 -0.17
CA SER A 145 17.95 9.21 -1.09
C SER A 145 18.12 7.77 -1.62
N ARG A 146 18.87 6.93 -0.92
CA ARG A 146 19.06 5.52 -1.28
C ARG A 146 18.09 4.64 -0.46
N CYS A 147 17.38 3.72 -1.13
CA CYS A 147 16.46 2.77 -0.50
C CYS A 147 17.08 2.16 0.78
N PRO A 148 16.39 2.23 1.94
CA PRO A 148 16.96 1.86 3.23
C PRO A 148 16.89 0.34 3.45
N TYR A 149 17.61 -0.43 2.62
CA TYR A 149 17.58 -1.90 2.63
C TYR A 149 17.76 -2.48 4.03
N GLN A 150 18.77 -2.00 4.77
CA GLN A 150 19.10 -2.47 6.12
C GLN A 150 17.96 -2.23 7.12
N LYS A 151 17.28 -1.08 7.03
CA LYS A 151 16.15 -0.78 7.92
C LYS A 151 14.96 -1.69 7.61
N ILE A 152 14.68 -1.94 6.33
CA ILE A 152 13.58 -2.82 5.90
C ILE A 152 13.85 -4.26 6.36
N THR A 153 15.07 -4.76 6.18
CA THR A 153 15.44 -6.11 6.67
C THR A 153 15.45 -6.21 8.18
N GLN A 154 15.82 -5.13 8.88
CA GLN A 154 15.75 -5.10 10.34
C GLN A 154 14.30 -5.20 10.81
N ILE A 155 13.40 -4.40 10.25
CA ILE A 155 11.97 -4.47 10.58
C ILE A 155 11.40 -5.87 10.30
N PHE A 156 11.77 -6.48 9.17
CA PHE A 156 11.38 -7.86 8.85
C PHE A 156 11.82 -8.82 9.96
N SER A 157 13.10 -8.76 10.36
CA SER A 157 13.68 -9.67 11.36
C SER A 157 13.11 -9.42 12.76
N ASP A 158 12.85 -8.16 13.12
CA ASP A 158 12.29 -7.77 14.42
C ASP A 158 10.83 -8.23 14.59
N LEU A 159 10.02 -8.10 13.52
CA LEU A 159 8.59 -8.42 13.57
C LEU A 159 8.29 -9.88 13.26
N LEU A 160 9.19 -10.56 12.55
CA LEU A 160 9.01 -11.94 12.08
C LEU A 160 10.22 -12.80 12.49
N PRO A 161 10.55 -12.90 13.79
CA PRO A 161 11.74 -13.63 14.26
C PRO A 161 11.66 -15.14 14.01
N GLU A 162 10.45 -15.67 13.80
CA GLU A 162 10.20 -17.07 13.43
C GLU A 162 10.59 -17.39 11.98
N LEU A 163 10.77 -16.38 11.11
CA LEU A 163 11.11 -16.58 9.70
C LEU A 163 12.62 -16.51 9.45
N PRO A 164 13.14 -17.17 8.40
CA PRO A 164 14.56 -17.12 8.09
C PRO A 164 15.07 -15.72 7.79
N THR A 165 16.23 -15.38 8.39
CA THR A 165 16.91 -14.10 8.15
C THR A 165 17.22 -13.93 6.66
N PRO A 166 16.83 -12.80 6.05
CA PRO A 166 16.98 -12.63 4.61
C PRO A 166 18.43 -12.35 4.23
N ASN A 167 18.94 -13.08 3.24
CA ASN A 167 20.21 -12.75 2.60
C ASN A 167 19.99 -11.62 1.57
N LEU A 168 20.65 -10.47 1.78
CA LEU A 168 20.57 -9.28 0.92
C LEU A 168 21.36 -9.43 -0.38
N ASP A 169 20.94 -10.38 -1.22
CA ASP A 169 21.47 -10.55 -2.57
C ASP A 169 21.00 -9.44 -3.54
N ASN A 170 21.55 -9.44 -4.76
CA ASN A 170 21.23 -8.42 -5.76
C ASN A 170 19.78 -8.49 -6.26
N ASN A 171 19.14 -9.66 -6.23
CA ASN A 171 17.77 -9.83 -6.69
C ASN A 171 16.80 -9.27 -5.64
N LEU A 172 16.98 -9.64 -4.38
CA LEU A 172 16.22 -9.12 -3.25
C LEU A 172 16.36 -7.61 -3.14
N LYS A 173 17.58 -7.05 -3.29
CA LYS A 173 17.78 -5.60 -3.34
C LYS A 173 16.98 -4.94 -4.47
N LYS A 174 16.92 -5.54 -5.66
CA LYS A 174 16.11 -5.03 -6.76
C LYS A 174 14.61 -5.04 -6.41
N GLN A 175 14.12 -6.13 -5.82
CA GLN A 175 12.72 -6.22 -5.40
C GLN A 175 12.38 -5.20 -4.31
N ILE A 176 13.18 -5.14 -3.23
CA ILE A 176 13.01 -4.16 -2.16
C ILE A 176 13.07 -2.75 -2.73
N ARG A 177 14.00 -2.43 -3.64
CA ARG A 177 14.08 -1.12 -4.27
C ARG A 177 12.82 -0.79 -5.07
N SER A 178 12.28 -1.76 -5.81
CA SER A 178 11.03 -1.59 -6.56
C SER A 178 9.87 -1.30 -5.61
N ARG A 179 9.70 -2.12 -4.57
CA ARG A 179 8.66 -1.95 -3.56
C ARG A 179 8.84 -0.67 -2.74
N TRP A 180 10.07 -0.23 -2.51
CA TRP A 180 10.36 1.04 -1.85
C TRP A 180 9.98 2.24 -2.71
N LYS A 181 10.04 2.15 -4.04
CA LYS A 181 9.52 3.22 -4.91
C LYS A 181 8.00 3.35 -4.80
N GLU A 182 7.31 2.22 -4.61
CA GLU A 182 5.85 2.16 -4.43
C GLU A 182 5.44 2.58 -3.00
N HIS A 183 6.22 2.15 -2.01
CA HIS A 183 6.00 2.38 -0.58
C HIS A 183 7.28 2.94 0.10
N PRO A 184 7.63 4.22 -0.11
CA PRO A 184 8.85 4.86 0.41
C PRO A 184 8.72 5.28 1.88
N ASP A 185 8.04 4.49 2.70
CA ASP A 185 7.74 4.79 4.11
C ASP A 185 8.00 3.56 4.98
N LEU A 186 8.91 3.69 5.96
CA LEU A 186 9.28 2.59 6.86
C LEU A 186 8.12 2.14 7.74
N GLU A 187 7.19 3.03 8.09
CA GLU A 187 6.02 2.67 8.90
C GLU A 187 5.05 1.79 8.10
N TRP A 188 4.96 1.99 6.78
CA TRP A 188 4.22 1.08 5.90
C TRP A 188 4.82 -0.33 5.92
N TRP A 189 6.15 -0.46 5.88
CA TRP A 189 6.82 -1.76 5.96
C TRP A 189 6.61 -2.44 7.33
N ARG A 190 6.62 -1.66 8.43
CA ARG A 190 6.25 -2.17 9.77
C ARG A 190 4.83 -2.74 9.78
N TRP A 191 3.87 -1.98 9.26
CA TRP A 191 2.48 -2.42 9.16
C TRP A 191 2.35 -3.68 8.30
N TYR A 192 2.98 -3.71 7.13
CA TYR A 192 2.93 -4.84 6.22
C TYR A 192 3.43 -6.12 6.88
N PHE A 193 4.60 -6.07 7.54
CA PHE A 193 5.14 -7.23 8.24
C PHE A 193 4.35 -7.59 9.51
N ALA A 194 3.78 -6.62 10.23
CA ALA A 194 2.86 -6.90 11.33
C ALA A 194 1.58 -7.62 10.85
N GLY A 195 1.08 -7.32 9.65
CA GLY A 195 -0.01 -8.07 9.03
C GLY A 195 0.38 -9.52 8.70
N VAL A 196 1.61 -9.72 8.23
CA VAL A 196 2.15 -11.06 7.94
C VAL A 196 2.28 -11.89 9.23
N SER A 197 2.71 -11.30 10.35
CA SER A 197 2.88 -12.02 11.62
C SER A 197 1.57 -12.59 12.18
N GLY A 198 0.44 -11.99 11.82
CA GLY A 198 -0.91 -12.47 12.16
C GLY A 198 -1.46 -13.57 11.24
N CYS A 199 -0.73 -13.97 10.20
CA CYS A 199 -1.17 -14.99 9.23
C CYS A 199 -0.46 -16.33 9.48
N ASP A 200 -1.17 -17.33 10.00
CA ASP A 200 -0.55 -18.61 10.42
C ASP A 200 0.04 -19.38 9.24
N PHE A 201 -0.56 -19.25 8.05
CA PHE A 201 -0.02 -19.87 6.84
C PHE A 201 1.30 -19.23 6.38
N LEU A 202 1.39 -17.89 6.39
CA LEU A 202 2.62 -17.20 5.98
C LEU A 202 3.75 -17.40 7.01
N MET A 203 3.39 -17.58 8.28
CA MET A 203 4.32 -17.84 9.37
C MET A 203 4.76 -19.31 9.49
N GLY A 204 4.24 -20.23 8.66
CA GLY A 204 4.57 -21.66 8.77
C GLY A 204 3.97 -22.36 9.98
N ARG A 205 3.01 -21.75 10.67
CA ARG A 205 2.33 -22.36 11.82
C ARG A 205 1.29 -23.40 11.40
N LYS A 206 0.79 -23.30 10.17
CA LYS A 206 -0.22 -24.22 9.60
C LYS A 206 0.38 -25.31 8.69
N SER A 207 1.60 -25.11 8.18
CA SER A 207 2.26 -26.01 7.22
C SER A 207 3.77 -25.85 7.29
N ASP A 208 4.52 -26.84 6.79
CA ASP A 208 5.99 -26.78 6.69
C ASP A 208 6.50 -25.61 5.82
N TRP A 209 5.65 -25.05 4.96
CA TRP A 209 5.98 -23.87 4.17
C TRP A 209 5.79 -22.57 4.96
N HIS A 210 6.77 -21.66 4.86
CA HIS A 210 6.72 -20.32 5.42
C HIS A 210 7.19 -19.27 4.39
N ALA A 211 6.76 -18.02 4.56
CA ALA A 211 7.13 -16.93 3.67
C ALA A 211 8.60 -16.48 3.90
N THR A 212 9.25 -15.97 2.86
CA THR A 212 10.56 -15.31 2.95
C THR A 212 10.43 -13.86 2.54
N LEU A 213 11.39 -13.00 2.93
CA LEU A 213 11.35 -11.60 2.51
C LEU A 213 11.30 -11.47 0.98
N HIS A 214 12.08 -12.27 0.25
CA HIS A 214 12.04 -12.32 -1.22
C HIS A 214 10.65 -12.69 -1.75
N TRP A 215 9.99 -13.69 -1.14
CA TRP A 215 8.64 -14.05 -1.54
C TRP A 215 7.65 -12.91 -1.26
N LEU A 216 7.72 -12.29 -0.07
CA LEU A 216 6.85 -11.20 0.36
C LEU A 216 7.05 -9.91 -0.44
N THR A 217 8.23 -9.67 -1.00
CA THR A 217 8.51 -8.50 -1.84
C THR A 217 8.23 -8.73 -3.33
N GLY A 218 7.88 -9.97 -3.71
CA GLY A 218 7.43 -10.30 -5.05
C GLY A 218 6.11 -9.58 -5.39
N PRO A 219 5.96 -8.98 -6.58
CA PRO A 219 4.82 -8.10 -6.89
C PRO A 219 3.46 -8.80 -6.78
N GLN A 220 3.36 -10.01 -7.31
CA GLN A 220 2.13 -10.81 -7.23
C GLN A 220 1.85 -11.25 -5.80
N ASN A 221 2.86 -11.70 -5.06
CA ASN A 221 2.71 -12.21 -3.71
C ASN A 221 2.34 -11.10 -2.73
N MET A 222 2.99 -9.94 -2.81
CA MET A 222 2.65 -8.77 -2.03
C MET A 222 1.19 -8.36 -2.27
N SER A 223 0.74 -8.38 -3.53
CA SER A 223 -0.67 -8.11 -3.85
C SER A 223 -1.61 -9.12 -3.20
N LYS A 224 -1.28 -10.42 -3.20
CA LYS A 224 -2.09 -11.45 -2.54
C LYS A 224 -2.16 -11.25 -1.02
N VAL A 225 -1.05 -10.86 -0.39
CA VAL A 225 -0.99 -10.56 1.04
C VAL A 225 -1.84 -9.32 1.36
N LEU A 226 -1.67 -8.23 0.60
CA LEU A 226 -2.46 -7.00 0.78
C LEU A 226 -3.96 -7.22 0.55
N ASN A 227 -4.33 -8.09 -0.37
CA ASN A 227 -5.72 -8.49 -0.62
C ASN A 227 -6.27 -9.47 0.45
N GLY A 228 -5.51 -9.75 1.51
CA GLY A 228 -5.96 -10.57 2.63
C GLY A 228 -6.16 -12.05 2.30
N GLN A 229 -5.59 -12.56 1.20
CA GLN A 229 -5.81 -13.95 0.78
C GLN A 229 -5.34 -15.00 1.79
N TYR A 230 -4.44 -14.61 2.69
CA TYR A 230 -3.83 -15.48 3.70
C TYR A 230 -4.26 -15.15 5.13
N LEU A 231 -5.25 -14.25 5.30
CA LEU A 231 -5.81 -13.97 6.61
C LEU A 231 -6.41 -15.25 7.20
N ASN A 232 -6.17 -15.47 8.49
CA ASN A 232 -6.73 -16.60 9.22
C ASN A 232 -8.26 -16.51 9.15
N ARG A 233 -8.89 -17.50 8.49
CA ARG A 233 -10.35 -17.62 8.47
C ARG A 233 -10.80 -17.92 9.89
N LYS A 234 -11.74 -17.13 10.42
CA LYS A 234 -12.44 -17.50 11.65
C LYS A 234 -13.12 -18.85 11.42
N PRO A 235 -13.06 -19.79 12.38
CA PRO A 235 -13.87 -21.00 12.29
C PRO A 235 -15.33 -20.56 12.11
N MET A 236 -15.99 -21.12 11.11
CA MET A 236 -17.40 -20.89 10.85
C MET A 236 -18.15 -21.36 12.10
N ASP A 237 -18.88 -20.47 12.77
CA ASP A 237 -19.63 -20.83 13.97
C ASP A 237 -20.53 -22.04 13.66
N ALA A 238 -20.36 -23.13 14.43
CA ALA A 238 -21.09 -24.38 14.25
C ALA A 238 -22.63 -24.19 14.24
N ASN A 239 -23.12 -23.08 14.79
CA ASN A 239 -24.54 -22.70 14.76
C ASN A 239 -25.08 -22.25 13.39
N GLN A 240 -24.23 -21.85 12.43
CA GLN A 240 -24.67 -21.52 11.08
C GLN A 240 -24.79 -22.74 10.16
N ALA A 241 -24.04 -23.82 10.43
CA ALA A 241 -24.13 -25.07 9.68
C ALA A 241 -25.48 -25.78 9.94
N ALA A 242 -25.92 -25.85 11.21
CA ALA A 242 -27.19 -26.44 11.60
C ALA A 242 -28.41 -25.71 10.98
N GLY A 243 -28.34 -24.39 10.85
CA GLY A 243 -29.40 -23.59 10.22
C GLY A 243 -29.57 -23.84 8.72
N GLN A 244 -28.49 -24.18 8.01
CA GLN A 244 -28.55 -24.50 6.57
C GLN A 244 -29.03 -25.93 6.30
N GLU A 245 -28.81 -26.85 7.24
CA GLU A 245 -29.27 -28.23 7.17
C GLU A 245 -30.77 -28.34 7.47
N PHE A 246 -31.27 -27.62 8.48
CA PHE A 246 -32.70 -27.52 8.80
C PHE A 246 -33.52 -26.91 7.63
N VAL A 247 -33.00 -25.87 6.98
CA VAL A 247 -33.66 -25.25 5.81
C VAL A 247 -33.66 -26.18 4.59
N ARG A 248 -32.71 -27.12 4.48
CA ARG A 248 -32.70 -28.14 3.42
C ARG A 248 -33.68 -29.27 3.69
N GLU A 249 -33.84 -29.70 4.93
CA GLU A 249 -34.83 -30.73 5.30
C GLU A 249 -36.27 -30.23 5.16
N VAL A 250 -36.56 -29.00 5.60
CA VAL A 250 -37.90 -28.39 5.48
C VAL A 250 -38.31 -28.13 4.02
N ARG A 251 -37.35 -27.99 3.09
CA ARG A 251 -37.64 -27.76 1.67
C ARG A 251 -37.85 -29.04 0.87
N ASN A 252 -37.43 -30.19 1.39
CA ASN A 252 -37.46 -31.48 0.70
C ASN A 252 -38.40 -32.52 1.35
N GLY A 253 -39.10 -32.16 2.44
CA GLY A 253 -40.20 -32.92 3.03
C GLY A 253 -41.54 -32.26 2.76
#